data_AF-A0A957VF79-F1
#
_entry.id   AF-A0A957VF79-F1
#
_cell.length_a   1.000
_cell.length_b   1.000
_cell.length_c   1.000
_cell.angle_alpha   90.00
_cell.angle_beta   90.00
_cell.angle_gamma   90.00
#
_symmetry.space_group_name_H-M   'P 1'
#
loop_
_entity.id
_entity.type
_entity.pdbx_description
1 polymer ?
#
loop_
_entity_poly.entity_id
_entity_poly.type
_entity_poly.pdbx_seq_one_letter_code
_entity_poly.pdbx_strand_id
1 'polypeptide(L)'
;MTQNDASMGGVDAFIAGVSRYAMDHYTGRLHARAFIHAIADDYAYIRVRDVTHPIRFLRQMEGAPPLMLGTAGFRPDLVDDANPARHYTAFVFVGYWLPRPLAVLTLWLWEMAGFVRYGGVWSARDMASGRTGIRHGAWVRRLGPEVLPGLIAAELAASPAAGDAASFNRAA
;
A
#
# COMPACT_ATOMS: atom_id res chain seq x y z
N MET A 1 15.01 19.83 -8.68
CA MET A 1 14.93 18.47 -9.22
C MET A 1 16.23 18.17 -9.93
N THR A 2 17.13 17.48 -9.24
CA THR A 2 18.42 17.03 -9.77
C THR A 2 18.23 15.69 -10.49
N GLN A 3 19.09 15.41 -11.46
CA GLN A 3 19.06 14.25 -12.37
C GLN A 3 19.02 12.84 -11.70
N ASN A 4 19.07 12.75 -10.37
CA ASN A 4 18.95 11.50 -9.60
C ASN A 4 17.50 11.07 -9.31
N ASP A 5 16.50 11.92 -9.59
CA ASP A 5 15.09 11.59 -9.34
C ASP A 5 14.49 10.63 -10.40
N ALA A 6 15.20 10.38 -11.50
CA ALA A 6 14.71 9.59 -12.64
C ALA A 6 14.77 8.05 -12.43
N SER A 7 15.37 7.56 -11.34
CA SER A 7 15.54 6.13 -11.06
C SER A 7 14.76 5.61 -9.85
N MET A 8 14.09 6.47 -9.08
CA MET A 8 13.31 6.04 -7.93
C MET A 8 11.90 5.63 -8.36
N GLY A 9 11.78 4.39 -8.85
CA GLY A 9 10.52 3.64 -8.87
C GLY A 9 10.46 2.64 -7.71
N GLY A 10 9.36 1.90 -7.59
CA GLY A 10 9.24 0.78 -6.69
C GLY A 10 9.14 1.14 -5.21
N VAL A 11 9.63 0.24 -4.35
CA VAL A 11 9.48 0.34 -2.89
C VAL A 11 10.27 1.51 -2.31
N ASP A 12 11.44 1.84 -2.86
CA ASP A 12 12.28 2.93 -2.35
C ASP A 12 11.62 4.28 -2.58
N ALA A 13 11.07 4.48 -3.78
CA ALA A 13 10.27 5.67 -4.11
C ALA A 13 9.04 5.78 -3.21
N PHE A 14 8.42 4.65 -2.90
CA PHE A 14 7.28 4.59 -2.01
C PHE A 14 7.65 4.99 -0.58
N ILE A 15 8.73 4.43 -0.03
CA ILE A 15 9.25 4.78 1.30
C ILE A 15 9.60 6.27 1.36
N ALA A 16 10.31 6.79 0.37
CA ALA A 16 10.69 8.19 0.30
C ALA A 16 9.46 9.12 0.24
N GLY A 17 8.47 8.78 -0.59
CA GLY A 17 7.21 9.52 -0.70
C GLY A 17 6.41 9.52 0.60
N VAL A 18 6.22 8.36 1.21
CA VAL A 18 5.49 8.24 2.50
C VAL A 18 6.25 8.94 3.63
N SER A 19 7.58 8.94 3.60
CA SER A 19 8.41 9.68 4.57
C SER A 19 8.17 11.18 4.49
N ARG A 20 8.10 11.74 3.27
CA ARG A 20 7.77 13.16 3.07
C ARG A 20 6.38 13.49 3.61
N TYR A 21 5.37 12.68 3.28
CA TYR A 21 4.03 12.84 3.83
C TYR A 21 4.00 12.78 5.37
N ALA A 22 4.75 11.87 5.97
CA ALA A 22 4.81 11.74 7.42
C ALA A 22 5.45 12.98 8.08
N MET A 23 6.49 13.56 7.45
CA MET A 23 7.13 14.78 7.90
C MET A 23 6.21 16.01 7.77
N ASP A 24 5.52 16.15 6.64
CA ASP A 24 4.61 17.28 6.37
C ASP A 24 3.41 17.29 7.32
N HIS A 25 3.03 16.13 7.85
CA HIS A 25 1.91 15.95 8.77
C HIS A 25 2.33 15.68 10.21
N TYR A 26 3.51 16.18 10.63
CA TYR A 26 4.02 15.95 11.99
C TYR A 26 3.25 16.77 13.07
N THR A 27 3.00 16.12 14.23
CA THR A 27 2.32 16.56 15.48
C THR A 27 0.80 16.32 15.64
N GLY A 28 0.41 15.14 16.15
CA GLY A 28 -0.90 14.88 16.79
C GLY A 28 -1.92 14.05 15.99
N ARG A 29 -3.02 13.62 16.64
CA ARG A 29 -4.02 12.68 16.06
C ARG A 29 -4.81 13.22 14.86
N LEU A 30 -5.06 14.53 14.82
CA LEU A 30 -5.76 15.16 13.69
C LEU A 30 -4.92 15.11 12.41
N HIS A 31 -3.59 15.16 12.54
CA HIS A 31 -2.67 15.10 11.40
C HIS A 31 -2.47 13.69 10.86
N ALA A 32 -2.56 12.65 11.71
CA ALA A 32 -2.57 11.26 11.24
C ALA A 32 -3.75 10.98 10.29
N ARG A 33 -4.91 11.62 10.50
CA ARG A 33 -6.05 11.51 9.57
C ARG A 33 -5.75 12.18 8.23
N ALA A 34 -5.20 13.39 8.27
CA ALA A 34 -4.80 14.13 7.06
C ALA A 34 -3.75 13.35 6.26
N PHE A 35 -2.75 12.80 6.94
CA PHE A 35 -1.74 11.91 6.37
C PHE A 35 -2.36 10.70 5.67
N ILE A 36 -3.23 9.96 6.37
CA ILE A 36 -3.90 8.77 5.79
C ILE A 36 -4.74 9.14 4.57
N HIS A 37 -5.43 10.28 4.59
CA HIS A 37 -6.18 10.74 3.43
C HIS A 37 -5.27 11.11 2.26
N ALA A 38 -4.16 11.80 2.52
CA ALA A 38 -3.22 12.21 1.49
C ALA A 38 -2.59 11.00 0.78
N ILE A 39 -2.03 10.05 1.54
CA ILE A 39 -1.44 8.85 0.93
C ILE A 39 -2.51 7.98 0.23
N ALA A 40 -3.74 7.95 0.74
CA ALA A 40 -4.80 7.15 0.13
C ALA A 40 -5.32 7.77 -1.18
N ASP A 41 -5.40 9.10 -1.31
CA ASP A 41 -5.73 9.75 -2.58
C ASP A 41 -4.62 9.51 -3.61
N ASP A 42 -3.35 9.71 -3.22
CA ASP A 42 -2.21 9.63 -4.15
C ASP A 42 -1.86 8.21 -4.60
N TYR A 43 -1.83 7.24 -3.69
CA TYR A 43 -1.38 5.88 -3.98
C TYR A 43 -2.54 4.93 -4.24
N ALA A 44 -3.70 5.12 -3.61
CA ALA A 44 -4.84 4.20 -3.72
C ALA A 44 -6.03 4.77 -4.50
N TYR A 45 -5.99 6.05 -4.87
CA TYR A 45 -7.09 6.81 -5.48
C TYR A 45 -8.36 6.87 -4.61
N ILE A 46 -8.22 6.80 -3.28
CA ILE A 46 -9.35 6.82 -2.35
C ILE A 46 -9.66 8.26 -1.97
N ARG A 47 -10.74 8.79 -2.54
CA ARG A 47 -11.23 10.14 -2.21
C ARG A 47 -12.40 10.07 -1.24
N VAL A 48 -12.16 10.47 0.00
CA VAL A 48 -13.17 10.41 1.07
C VAL A 48 -14.44 11.22 0.74
N ARG A 49 -14.30 12.32 -0.02
CA ARG A 49 -15.45 13.12 -0.49
C ARG A 49 -16.43 12.33 -1.37
N ASP A 50 -15.95 11.29 -2.05
CA ASP A 50 -16.73 10.50 -2.99
C ASP A 50 -17.42 9.30 -2.32
N VAL A 51 -17.17 9.05 -1.03
CA VAL A 51 -17.83 7.98 -0.25
C VAL A 51 -19.35 8.16 -0.21
N THR A 52 -19.83 9.41 -0.29
CA THR A 52 -21.27 9.73 -0.38
C THR A 52 -21.87 9.44 -1.76
N HIS A 53 -21.03 9.16 -2.77
CA HIS A 53 -21.40 8.87 -4.14
C HIS A 53 -20.90 7.48 -4.54
N PRO A 54 -21.57 6.39 -4.11
CA PRO A 54 -21.02 5.03 -4.14
C PRO A 54 -20.58 4.57 -5.53
N ILE A 55 -21.29 4.97 -6.59
CA ILE A 55 -20.92 4.63 -7.97
C ILE A 55 -19.59 5.29 -8.38
N ARG A 56 -19.37 6.56 -7.98
CA ARG A 56 -18.11 7.26 -8.26
C ARG A 56 -16.96 6.66 -7.46
N PHE A 57 -17.21 6.34 -6.20
CA PHE A 57 -16.24 5.67 -5.34
C PHE A 57 -15.83 4.31 -5.90
N LEU A 58 -16.78 3.48 -6.35
CA LEU A 58 -16.47 2.19 -6.98
C LEU A 58 -15.66 2.36 -8.26
N ARG A 59 -15.98 3.35 -9.11
CA ARG A 59 -15.19 3.65 -10.31
C ARG A 59 -13.77 4.11 -9.98
N GLN A 60 -13.54 4.82 -8.87
CA GLN A 60 -12.19 5.18 -8.42
C GLN A 60 -11.39 3.96 -8.02
N MET A 61 -12.03 3.02 -7.33
CA MET A 61 -11.42 1.74 -6.96
C MET A 61 -11.09 0.86 -8.17
N GLU A 62 -11.56 1.19 -9.38
CA GLU A 62 -11.14 0.54 -10.63
C GLU A 62 -10.05 1.32 -11.37
N GLY A 63 -9.92 2.63 -11.11
CA GLY A 63 -9.02 3.51 -11.82
C GLY A 63 -7.54 3.39 -11.41
N ALA A 64 -6.66 3.89 -12.27
CA ALA A 64 -5.25 4.03 -11.94
C ALA A 64 -5.06 5.18 -10.91
N PRO A 65 -4.29 4.98 -9.84
CA PRO A 65 -3.97 6.05 -8.91
C PRO A 65 -3.05 7.09 -9.53
N PRO A 66 -3.03 8.32 -9.00
CA PRO A 66 -2.11 9.38 -9.44
C PRO A 66 -0.65 8.95 -9.48
N LEU A 67 -0.21 8.16 -8.49
CA LEU A 67 1.16 7.64 -8.41
C LEU A 67 1.22 6.16 -8.74
N MET A 68 1.94 5.84 -9.82
CA MET A 68 2.28 4.48 -10.23
C MET A 68 3.78 4.26 -10.10
N LEU A 69 4.19 3.47 -9.10
CA LEU A 69 5.61 3.30 -8.77
C LEU A 69 6.19 2.03 -9.40
N GLY A 70 5.37 1.09 -9.86
CA GLY A 70 5.87 -0.20 -10.33
C GLY A 70 6.19 -1.15 -9.17
N THR A 71 6.77 -2.30 -9.51
CA THR A 71 6.99 -3.43 -8.59
C THR A 71 8.43 -3.54 -8.05
N ALA A 72 9.34 -2.69 -8.53
CA ALA A 72 10.77 -2.80 -8.21
C ALA A 72 11.03 -2.78 -6.69
N GLY A 73 11.87 -3.70 -6.21
CA GLY A 73 12.25 -3.79 -4.80
C GLY A 73 11.16 -4.28 -3.84
N PHE A 74 9.91 -4.41 -4.28
CA PHE A 74 8.87 -5.03 -3.44
C PHE A 74 9.13 -6.53 -3.30
N ARG A 75 8.75 -7.06 -2.14
CA ARG A 75 8.76 -8.49 -1.85
C ARG A 75 7.85 -9.26 -2.83
N PRO A 76 8.37 -10.25 -3.57
CA PRO A 76 7.58 -10.99 -4.55
C PRO A 76 6.37 -11.73 -3.98
N ASP A 77 6.38 -12.08 -2.69
CA ASP A 77 5.25 -12.72 -2.01
C ASP A 77 4.10 -11.76 -1.67
N LEU A 78 4.29 -10.45 -1.88
CA LEU A 78 3.30 -9.40 -1.62
C LEU A 78 2.86 -8.63 -2.88
N VAL A 79 3.38 -8.99 -4.06
CA VAL A 79 3.11 -8.31 -5.33
C VAL A 79 2.25 -9.18 -6.23
N ASP A 80 1.07 -8.68 -6.60
CA ASP A 80 0.21 -9.35 -7.58
C ASP A 80 -0.28 -8.46 -8.73
N ASP A 81 0.05 -7.17 -8.70
CA ASP A 81 -0.27 -6.22 -9.75
C ASP A 81 0.94 -5.36 -10.16
N ALA A 82 0.75 -4.49 -11.14
CA ALA A 82 1.79 -3.59 -11.64
C ALA A 82 2.06 -2.38 -10.72
N ASN A 83 1.30 -2.19 -9.64
CA ASN A 83 1.45 -1.07 -8.71
C ASN A 83 1.11 -1.47 -7.26
N PRO A 84 1.94 -2.31 -6.61
CA PRO A 84 1.66 -2.91 -5.31
C PRO A 84 1.46 -1.89 -4.19
N ALA A 85 2.03 -0.69 -4.33
CA ALA A 85 1.81 0.43 -3.43
C ALA A 85 0.33 0.80 -3.29
N ARG A 86 -0.46 0.64 -4.36
CA ARG A 86 -1.89 0.95 -4.40
C ARG A 86 -2.68 0.05 -3.47
N HIS A 87 -2.59 -1.26 -3.70
CA HIS A 87 -3.33 -2.26 -2.93
C HIS A 87 -2.93 -2.21 -1.46
N TYR A 88 -1.63 -2.14 -1.17
CA TYR A 88 -1.13 -1.98 0.19
C TYR A 88 -1.70 -0.73 0.88
N THR A 89 -1.66 0.44 0.21
CA THR A 89 -2.11 1.71 0.81
C THR A 89 -3.62 1.70 1.06
N ALA A 90 -4.41 1.07 0.18
CA ALA A 90 -5.85 0.90 0.40
C ALA A 90 -6.12 0.16 1.73
N PHE A 91 -5.35 -0.89 2.03
CA PHE A 91 -5.51 -1.63 3.27
C PHE A 91 -4.91 -0.95 4.50
N VAL A 92 -3.90 -0.09 4.33
CA VAL A 92 -3.47 0.85 5.39
C VAL A 92 -4.61 1.80 5.76
N PHE A 93 -5.29 2.37 4.76
CA PHE A 93 -6.47 3.22 4.99
C PHE A 93 -7.58 2.46 5.74
N VAL A 94 -7.93 1.26 5.29
CA VAL A 94 -8.94 0.41 5.95
C VAL A 94 -8.54 0.06 7.38
N GLY A 95 -7.30 -0.36 7.62
CA GLY A 95 -6.79 -0.70 8.95
C GLY A 95 -6.71 0.48 9.91
N TYR A 96 -6.51 1.68 9.39
CA TYR A 96 -6.56 2.90 10.17
C TYR A 96 -7.99 3.21 10.66
N TRP A 97 -8.98 3.15 9.78
CA TRP A 97 -10.35 3.56 10.11
C TRP A 97 -11.15 2.49 10.85
N LEU A 98 -10.98 1.22 10.50
CA LEU A 98 -11.81 0.14 11.05
C LEU A 98 -11.17 -0.56 12.25
N PRO A 99 -11.96 -1.16 13.15
CA PRO A 99 -11.45 -2.18 14.06
C PRO A 99 -11.05 -3.43 13.27
N ARG A 100 -10.08 -4.19 13.78
CA ARG A 100 -9.45 -5.30 13.06
C ARG A 100 -10.43 -6.34 12.47
N PRO A 101 -11.50 -6.77 13.17
CA PRO A 101 -12.45 -7.73 12.60
C PRO A 101 -13.15 -7.19 11.34
N LEU A 102 -13.56 -5.92 11.36
CA LEU A 102 -14.21 -5.29 10.21
C LEU A 102 -13.22 -5.05 9.07
N ALA A 103 -11.98 -4.65 9.37
CA ALA A 103 -10.94 -4.50 8.36
C ALA A 103 -10.64 -5.83 7.65
N VAL A 104 -10.57 -6.93 8.40
CA VAL A 104 -10.37 -8.27 7.84
C VAL A 104 -11.58 -8.70 7.01
N LEU A 105 -12.81 -8.41 7.46
CA LEU A 105 -14.01 -8.66 6.67
C LEU A 105 -13.99 -7.89 5.35
N THR A 106 -13.61 -6.60 5.37
CA THR A 106 -13.45 -5.79 4.16
C THR A 106 -12.45 -6.40 3.19
N LEU A 107 -11.32 -6.91 3.67
CA LEU A 107 -10.35 -7.63 2.84
C LEU A 107 -10.96 -8.87 2.18
N TRP A 108 -11.70 -9.68 2.94
CA TRP A 108 -12.38 -10.86 2.38
C TRP A 108 -13.41 -10.49 1.32
N LEU A 109 -14.23 -9.45 1.58
CA LEU A 109 -15.23 -8.99 0.61
C LEU A 109 -14.59 -8.43 -0.66
N TRP A 110 -13.47 -7.72 -0.52
CA TRP A 110 -12.68 -7.22 -1.65
C TRP A 110 -12.16 -8.37 -2.51
N GLU A 111 -11.57 -9.39 -1.87
CA GLU A 111 -11.04 -10.56 -2.57
C GLU A 111 -12.15 -11.38 -3.23
N MET A 112 -13.30 -11.55 -2.59
CA MET A 112 -14.46 -12.21 -3.20
C MET A 112 -14.96 -11.45 -4.44
N ALA A 113 -15.00 -10.11 -4.38
CA ALA A 113 -15.37 -9.29 -5.52
C ALA A 113 -14.36 -9.41 -6.67
N GLY A 114 -13.06 -9.44 -6.35
CA GLY A 114 -11.97 -9.72 -7.30
C GLY A 114 -12.10 -11.09 -7.94
N PHE A 115 -12.32 -12.14 -7.13
CA PHE A 115 -12.53 -13.52 -7.59
C PHE A 115 -13.66 -13.61 -8.62
N VAL A 116 -14.82 -12.99 -8.34
CA VAL A 116 -15.93 -12.97 -9.30
C VAL A 116 -15.57 -12.18 -10.56
N ARG A 117 -14.90 -11.04 -10.42
CA ARG A 117 -14.52 -10.15 -11.53
C ARG A 117 -13.50 -10.77 -12.48
N TYR A 118 -12.50 -11.49 -11.94
CA TYR A 118 -11.37 -12.03 -12.68
C TYR A 118 -11.51 -13.53 -13.00
N GLY A 119 -12.74 -14.06 -12.96
CA GLY A 119 -13.03 -15.40 -13.46
C GLY A 119 -12.58 -16.55 -12.56
N GLY A 120 -12.56 -16.34 -11.25
CA GLY A 120 -12.27 -17.38 -10.26
C GLY A 120 -10.81 -17.49 -9.85
N VAL A 121 -10.01 -16.43 -10.04
CA VAL A 121 -8.64 -16.36 -9.54
C VAL A 121 -8.63 -15.77 -8.14
N TRP A 122 -8.05 -16.50 -7.20
CA TRP A 122 -7.84 -16.05 -5.83
C TRP A 122 -6.36 -15.72 -5.62
N SER A 123 -6.06 -14.56 -5.07
CA SER A 123 -4.70 -14.11 -4.83
C SER A 123 -4.29 -14.23 -3.36
N ALA A 124 -3.44 -15.22 -3.09
CA ALA A 124 -2.80 -15.33 -1.78
C ALA A 124 -1.90 -14.11 -1.46
N ARG A 125 -1.33 -13.49 -2.50
CA ARG A 125 -0.43 -12.33 -2.37
C ARG A 125 -1.22 -11.07 -2.02
N ASP A 126 -2.38 -10.85 -2.61
CA ASP A 126 -3.27 -9.74 -2.27
C ASP A 126 -3.80 -9.87 -0.85
N MET A 127 -4.13 -11.08 -0.42
CA MET A 127 -4.51 -11.35 0.96
C MET A 127 -3.36 -11.09 1.94
N ALA A 128 -2.13 -11.45 1.59
CA ALA A 128 -0.95 -11.19 2.41
C ALA A 128 -0.66 -9.68 2.51
N SER A 129 -0.59 -8.99 1.37
CA SER A 129 -0.39 -7.53 1.29
C SER A 129 -1.48 -6.77 2.04
N GLY A 130 -2.75 -7.16 1.89
CA GLY A 130 -3.87 -6.56 2.59
C GLY A 130 -3.83 -6.75 4.10
N ARG A 131 -3.43 -7.94 4.59
CA ARG A 131 -3.24 -8.16 6.04
C ARG A 131 -2.12 -7.30 6.61
N THR A 132 -1.02 -7.15 5.87
CA THR A 132 0.11 -6.28 6.24
C THR A 132 -0.34 -4.82 6.30
N GLY A 133 -1.05 -4.33 5.27
CA GLY A 133 -1.63 -2.99 5.25
C GLY A 133 -2.56 -2.73 6.43
N ILE A 134 -3.50 -3.65 6.72
CA ILE A 134 -4.43 -3.52 7.86
C ILE A 134 -3.68 -3.38 9.18
N ARG A 135 -2.65 -4.22 9.40
CA ARG A 135 -1.82 -4.15 10.60
C ARG A 135 -1.11 -2.81 10.70
N HIS A 136 -0.52 -2.31 9.62
CA HIS A 136 0.20 -1.04 9.59
C HIS A 136 -0.74 0.15 9.82
N GLY A 137 -1.93 0.17 9.22
CA GLY A 137 -2.94 1.18 9.49
C GLY A 137 -3.34 1.24 10.97
N ALA A 138 -3.48 0.08 11.62
CA ALA A 138 -3.76 0.01 13.05
C ALA A 138 -2.60 0.56 13.91
N TRP A 139 -1.35 0.34 13.50
CA TRP A 139 -0.17 0.94 14.14
C TRP A 139 -0.14 2.46 13.94
N VAL A 140 -0.38 2.95 12.73
CA VAL A 140 -0.45 4.40 12.44
C VAL A 140 -1.54 5.08 13.27
N ARG A 141 -2.69 4.44 13.46
CA ARG A 141 -3.75 4.97 14.35
C ARG A 141 -3.28 5.10 15.80
N ARG A 142 -2.43 4.18 16.28
CA ARG A 142 -2.00 4.10 17.67
C ARG A 142 -0.79 4.97 17.97
N LEU A 143 0.19 4.97 17.08
CA LEU A 143 1.51 5.55 17.31
C LEU A 143 1.67 6.88 16.56
N GLY A 144 1.20 6.96 15.32
CA GLY A 144 1.31 8.15 14.48
C GLY A 144 1.80 7.82 13.06
N PRO A 145 1.84 8.80 12.14
CA PRO A 145 2.27 8.58 10.75
C PRO A 145 3.75 8.18 10.62
N GLU A 146 4.60 8.56 11.57
CA GLU A 146 6.05 8.36 11.56
C GLU A 146 6.49 6.89 11.57
N VAL A 147 5.62 5.99 12.02
CA VAL A 147 5.94 4.55 12.03
C VAL A 147 5.81 3.92 10.65
N LEU A 148 5.01 4.50 9.75
CA LEU A 148 4.66 3.85 8.48
C LEU A 148 5.87 3.64 7.55
N PRO A 149 6.78 4.61 7.33
CA PRO A 149 7.95 4.39 6.49
C PRO A 149 8.83 3.22 6.97
N GLY A 150 9.08 3.13 8.28
CA GLY A 150 9.85 2.03 8.87
C GLY A 150 9.16 0.67 8.71
N LEU A 151 7.83 0.62 8.87
CA LEU A 151 7.05 -0.58 8.64
C LEU A 151 7.08 -1.04 7.17
N ILE A 152 7.01 -0.10 6.22
CA ILE A 152 7.15 -0.40 4.79
C ILE A 152 8.55 -0.95 4.49
N ALA A 153 9.59 -0.27 4.95
CA ALA A 153 10.97 -0.71 4.73
C ALA A 153 11.24 -2.10 5.31
N ALA A 154 10.70 -2.41 6.50
CA ALA A 154 10.91 -3.69 7.15
C ALA A 154 10.14 -4.84 6.52
N GLU A 155 8.91 -4.61 6.04
CA GLU A 155 8.01 -5.70 5.68
C GLU A 155 7.64 -5.78 4.20
N LEU A 156 7.82 -4.71 3.42
CA LEU A 156 7.49 -4.65 1.99
C LEU A 156 8.73 -4.73 1.10
N ALA A 157 9.90 -4.29 1.57
CA ALA A 157 11.12 -4.36 0.79
C ALA A 157 11.67 -5.79 0.73
N ALA A 158 12.08 -6.23 -0.46
CA ALA A 158 12.74 -7.52 -0.63
C ALA A 158 14.02 -7.56 0.20
N SER A 159 14.24 -8.64 0.96
CA SER A 159 15.49 -8.80 1.69
C SER A 159 16.66 -8.89 0.70
N PRO A 160 17.80 -8.23 0.94
CA PRO A 160 18.97 -8.31 0.07
C PRO A 160 19.46 -9.75 -0.15
N ALA A 161 19.23 -10.65 0.82
CA ALA A 161 19.56 -12.07 0.72
C ALA A 161 18.83 -12.82 -0.41
N ALA A 162 17.69 -12.32 -0.90
CA ALA A 162 16.95 -12.95 -1.99
C ALA A 162 17.55 -12.65 -3.39
N GLY A 163 18.35 -11.59 -3.51
CA GLY A 163 19.02 -11.22 -4.76
C GLY A 163 20.29 -12.05 -5.05
N ASP A 164 21.04 -12.42 -4.01
CA ASP A 164 22.32 -13.13 -4.15
C ASP A 164 22.17 -14.64 -4.38
N ALA A 165 21.07 -15.27 -3.95
CA ALA A 165 20.84 -16.69 -4.21
C ALA A 165 20.59 -16.98 -5.71
N ALA A 166 20.06 -16.02 -6.45
CA ALA A 166 19.77 -16.15 -7.88
C ALA A 166 21.00 -15.89 -8.78
N SER A 167 22.00 -15.15 -8.29
CA SER A 167 23.27 -14.92 -8.98
C SER A 167 24.27 -16.07 -8.77
N PHE A 168 24.24 -16.72 -7.60
CA PHE A 168 25.10 -17.87 -7.32
C PHE A 168 24.76 -19.12 -8.15
N ASN A 169 23.47 -19.36 -8.45
CA ASN A 169 23.00 -20.52 -9.21
C ASN A 169 23.12 -20.39 -10.75
N ARG A 170 23.64 -19.27 -11.28
CA ARG A 170 23.94 -19.12 -12.71
C ARG A 170 25.42 -19.29 -13.06
N ALA A 171 26.26 -19.55 -12.06
CA ALA A 171 27.71 -19.69 -12.19
C ALA A 171 28.22 -21.13 -11.96
N ALA A 172 27.31 -22.11 -11.87
CA ALA A 172 27.61 -23.54 -11.78
C ALA A 172 26.99 -24.28 -12.97
#